data_AF-A0A3L7NRQ4-F1
#
_entry.id   AF-A0A3L7NRQ4-F1
#
_cell.length_a   1.000
_cell.length_b   1.000
_cell.length_c   1.000
_cell.angle_alpha   90.00
_cell.angle_beta   90.00
_cell.angle_gamma   90.00
#
_symmetry.space_group_name_H-M   'P 1'
#
loop_
_entity.id
_entity.type
_entity.pdbx_description
1 polymer ?
#
loop_
_entity_poly.entity_id
_entity_poly.type
_entity_poly.pdbx_seq_one_letter_code
_entity_poly.pdbx_strand_id
1 'polypeptide(L)'
;MQRKVLLGAGLLATVGVAFAMGDSKPSSSDAEPQDAIMRAKLASTQSVVEGLVEKDFAMINKAGVELLKMCNSGEWEANQDATYADYREQLRRQSRKLIEQAGVRNLEGATYAYLGVLSTCVDCHTHCRDVLKIANDTPRLRAVPIPTTASDNDDAVVRE
;
A
#
# COMPACT_ATOMS: atom_id res chain seq x y z
N MET A 1 50.19 34.36 38.99
CA MET A 1 51.13 33.25 38.73
C MET A 1 50.78 32.62 37.39
N GLN A 2 51.67 32.72 36.42
CA GLN A 2 51.57 32.08 35.10
C GLN A 2 52.16 30.66 35.16
N ARG A 3 51.59 29.71 34.43
CA ARG A 3 52.36 28.70 33.68
C ARG A 3 51.51 28.02 32.60
N LYS A 4 51.96 28.21 31.36
CA LYS A 4 51.64 27.40 30.16
C LYS A 4 52.32 26.02 30.27
N VAL A 5 52.15 25.21 29.19
CA VAL A 5 52.99 24.06 28.72
C VAL A 5 52.40 22.69 29.15
N LEU A 6 52.14 21.68 28.31
CA LEU A 6 52.43 21.38 26.89
C LEU A 6 51.51 20.25 26.37
N LEU A 7 51.44 20.14 25.04
CA LEU A 7 50.88 19.02 24.28
C LEU A 7 51.52 17.66 24.64
N GLY A 8 50.74 16.60 24.51
CA GLY A 8 51.23 15.22 24.42
C GLY A 8 50.30 14.39 23.53
N ALA A 9 50.70 14.19 22.28
CA ALA A 9 50.08 13.26 21.36
C ALA A 9 50.24 11.82 21.88
N GLY A 10 49.15 11.06 21.92
CA GLY A 10 49.15 9.63 22.20
C GLY A 10 48.32 8.92 21.15
N LEU A 11 48.93 8.65 20.00
CA LEU A 11 48.42 7.73 18.99
C LEU A 11 48.72 6.30 19.49
N LEU A 12 47.71 5.54 19.88
CA LEU A 12 47.82 4.08 19.99
C LEU A 12 46.50 3.45 19.56
N ALA A 13 46.52 2.94 18.34
CA ALA A 13 45.48 2.19 17.69
C ALA A 13 45.11 0.95 18.52
N THR A 14 43.81 0.76 18.74
CA THR A 14 43.25 -0.58 18.92
C THR A 14 42.20 -0.81 17.85
N VAL A 15 42.43 -1.92 17.16
CA VAL A 15 41.70 -2.48 16.04
C VAL A 15 40.27 -2.77 16.48
N GLY A 16 39.31 -2.00 15.97
CA GLY A 16 37.88 -2.27 16.05
C GLY A 16 37.40 -2.73 14.69
N VAL A 17 37.20 -4.04 14.55
CA VAL A 17 36.55 -4.67 13.40
C VAL A 17 35.18 -4.03 13.19
N ALA A 18 35.00 -3.32 12.08
CA ALA A 18 33.69 -2.87 11.61
C ALA A 18 33.42 -3.48 10.22
N PHE A 19 32.95 -4.72 10.24
CA PHE A 19 32.14 -5.25 9.15
C PHE A 19 30.85 -4.44 9.07
N ALA A 20 30.78 -3.47 8.16
CA ALA A 20 29.53 -2.85 7.72
C ALA A 20 29.76 -2.00 6.46
N MET A 21 30.16 -2.61 5.35
CA MET A 21 29.98 -2.03 4.02
C MET A 21 29.20 -3.02 3.17
N GLY A 22 27.93 -3.11 3.52
CA GLY A 22 26.90 -3.84 2.82
C GLY A 22 25.56 -3.13 3.06
N ASP A 23 25.56 -1.80 2.95
CA ASP A 23 24.35 -1.01 2.96
C ASP A 23 24.17 -0.48 1.54
N SER A 24 23.70 -1.35 0.66
CA SER A 24 23.04 -0.92 -0.57
C SER A 24 21.79 -0.15 -0.14
N LYS A 25 21.96 1.14 0.19
CA LYS A 25 20.84 2.09 0.25
C LYS A 25 20.12 1.96 -1.09
N PRO A 26 18.85 1.54 -1.14
CA PRO A 26 18.10 1.61 -2.39
C PRO A 26 18.09 3.09 -2.79
N SER A 27 18.69 3.37 -3.94
CA SER A 27 18.62 4.68 -4.58
C SER A 27 17.16 5.10 -4.67
N SER A 28 16.82 6.26 -4.14
CA SER A 28 15.48 6.82 -4.18
C SER A 28 15.09 7.33 -5.58
N SER A 29 15.74 6.87 -6.65
CA SER A 29 15.49 7.30 -8.04
C SER A 29 14.55 6.38 -8.83
N ASP A 30 14.25 5.18 -8.34
CA ASP A 30 13.58 4.14 -9.16
C ASP A 30 12.27 3.65 -8.50
N ALA A 31 11.56 4.52 -7.78
CA ALA A 31 10.22 4.17 -7.31
C ALA A 31 9.26 4.21 -8.50
N GLU A 32 8.68 3.07 -8.87
CA GLU A 32 7.61 3.00 -9.85
C GLU A 32 6.49 4.00 -9.49
N PRO A 33 5.84 4.68 -10.45
CA PRO A 33 4.83 5.71 -10.18
C PRO A 33 3.74 5.29 -9.18
N GLN A 34 3.38 4.00 -9.16
CA GLN A 34 2.44 3.45 -8.18
C GLN A 34 2.97 3.48 -6.74
N ASP A 35 4.24 3.19 -6.51
CA ASP A 35 4.85 3.20 -5.18
C ASP A 35 4.85 4.61 -4.59
N ALA A 36 5.11 5.61 -5.42
CA ALA A 36 5.04 7.01 -5.03
C ALA A 36 3.62 7.40 -4.57
N ILE A 37 2.59 6.99 -5.32
CA ILE A 37 1.19 7.24 -4.96
C ILE A 37 0.84 6.56 -3.62
N MET A 38 1.25 5.31 -3.42
CA MET A 38 0.93 4.58 -2.19
C MET A 38 1.62 5.19 -0.97
N ARG A 39 2.88 5.65 -1.10
CA ARG A 39 3.56 6.40 -0.04
C ARG A 39 2.85 7.71 0.26
N ALA A 40 2.38 8.41 -0.77
CA ALA A 40 1.65 9.66 -0.59
C ALA A 40 0.28 9.44 0.09
N LYS A 41 -0.43 8.35 -0.22
CA LYS A 41 -1.66 7.95 0.48
C LYS A 41 -1.41 7.68 1.96
N LEU A 42 -0.33 6.96 2.29
CA LEU A 42 0.07 6.69 3.67
C LEU A 42 0.37 7.99 4.42
N ALA A 43 1.20 8.86 3.84
CA ALA A 43 1.56 10.14 4.44
C ALA A 43 0.34 11.03 4.69
N SER A 44 -0.59 11.09 3.73
CA SER A 44 -1.82 11.88 3.90
C SER A 44 -2.70 11.30 5.01
N THR A 45 -2.86 9.98 5.08
CA THR A 45 -3.65 9.31 6.12
C THR A 45 -3.06 9.51 7.53
N GLN A 46 -1.73 9.56 7.65
CA GLN A 46 -1.03 9.90 8.89
C GLN A 46 -1.24 11.38 9.27
N SER A 47 -1.14 12.29 8.31
CA SER A 47 -1.39 13.72 8.55
C SER A 47 -2.83 14.01 8.97
N VAL A 48 -3.81 13.23 8.50
CA VAL A 48 -5.20 13.36 8.99
C VAL A 48 -5.29 13.02 10.47
N VAL A 49 -4.71 11.91 10.94
CA VAL A 49 -4.79 11.56 12.37
C VAL A 49 -4.02 12.53 13.25
N GLU A 50 -2.87 13.04 12.78
CA GLU A 50 -2.15 14.13 13.44
C GLU A 50 -3.05 15.35 13.60
N GLY A 51 -3.65 15.84 12.51
CA GLY A 51 -4.57 16.97 12.55
C GLY A 51 -5.81 16.73 13.41
N LEU A 52 -6.33 15.50 13.47
CA LEU A 52 -7.45 15.15 14.35
C LEU A 52 -7.06 15.25 15.83
N VAL A 53 -5.90 14.72 16.21
CA VAL A 53 -5.41 14.73 17.60
C VAL A 53 -5.05 16.15 18.04
N GLU A 54 -4.49 16.96 17.14
CA GLU A 54 -4.13 18.36 17.41
C GLU A 54 -5.29 19.35 17.22
N LYS A 55 -6.44 18.89 16.72
CA LYS A 55 -7.58 19.72 16.31
C LYS A 55 -7.20 20.77 15.25
N ASP A 56 -6.25 20.43 14.38
CA ASP A 56 -5.85 21.25 13.24
C ASP A 56 -6.71 20.93 12.00
N PHE A 57 -7.78 21.70 11.85
CA PHE A 57 -8.67 21.59 10.69
C PHE A 57 -8.02 21.94 9.35
N ALA A 58 -6.99 22.79 9.34
CA ALA A 58 -6.27 23.13 8.11
C ALA A 58 -5.42 21.95 7.64
N MET A 59 -4.74 21.27 8.58
CA MET A 59 -4.00 20.03 8.30
C MET A 59 -4.93 18.92 7.81
N ILE A 60 -6.07 18.69 8.49
CA ILE A 60 -7.07 17.69 8.07
C ILE A 60 -7.57 18.00 6.64
N ASN A 61 -7.92 19.26 6.37
CA ASN A 61 -8.43 19.67 5.06
C ASN A 61 -7.38 19.46 3.97
N LYS A 62 -6.14 19.93 4.20
CA LYS A 62 -5.02 19.75 3.26
C LYS A 62 -4.77 18.28 2.96
N ALA A 63 -4.69 17.44 3.98
CA ALA A 63 -4.47 16.00 3.81
C ALA A 63 -5.64 15.32 3.07
N GLY A 64 -6.89 15.72 3.35
CA GLY A 64 -8.07 15.27 2.60
C GLY A 64 -8.03 15.68 1.12
N VAL A 65 -7.57 16.89 0.82
CA VAL A 65 -7.37 17.37 -0.57
C VAL A 65 -6.31 16.54 -1.29
N GLU A 66 -5.19 16.22 -0.64
CA GLU A 66 -4.15 15.37 -1.23
C GLU A 66 -4.67 13.96 -1.52
N LEU A 67 -5.41 13.35 -0.59
CA LEU A 67 -6.09 12.06 -0.83
C LEU A 67 -7.04 12.14 -2.04
N LEU A 68 -7.83 13.21 -2.15
CA LEU A 68 -8.76 13.41 -3.25
C LEU A 68 -8.04 13.58 -4.60
N LYS A 69 -6.91 14.30 -4.63
CA LYS A 69 -6.08 14.44 -5.84
C LYS A 69 -5.57 13.08 -6.32
N MET A 70 -5.07 12.24 -5.41
CA MET A 70 -4.62 10.88 -5.74
C MET A 70 -5.78 10.01 -6.23
N CYS A 71 -7.02 10.28 -5.80
CA CYS A 71 -8.18 9.59 -6.33
C CYS A 71 -8.48 9.89 -7.80
N ASN A 72 -7.94 11.00 -8.33
CA ASN A 72 -8.21 11.47 -9.68
C ASN A 72 -6.99 11.37 -10.60
N SER A 73 -5.86 10.81 -10.14
CA SER A 73 -4.71 10.57 -11.00
C SER A 73 -4.95 9.35 -11.90
N GLY A 74 -4.66 9.49 -13.20
CA GLY A 74 -4.81 8.40 -14.18
C GLY A 74 -3.93 7.18 -13.88
N GLU A 75 -2.83 7.40 -13.15
CA GLU A 75 -1.90 6.35 -12.71
C GLU A 75 -2.54 5.35 -11.74
N TRP A 76 -3.60 5.76 -11.02
CA TRP A 76 -4.33 4.88 -10.10
C TRP A 76 -5.53 4.17 -10.77
N GLU A 77 -5.79 4.43 -12.05
CA GLU A 77 -6.88 3.80 -12.82
C GLU A 77 -6.45 2.54 -13.59
N ALA A 78 -5.24 2.02 -13.33
CA ALA A 78 -4.62 0.99 -14.17
C ALA A 78 -5.32 -0.38 -14.17
N ASN A 79 -6.21 -0.67 -13.21
CA ASN A 79 -6.88 -1.97 -13.07
C ASN A 79 -8.38 -1.90 -13.41
N GLN A 80 -8.83 -2.82 -14.28
CA GLN A 80 -10.21 -2.90 -14.79
C GLN A 80 -11.18 -3.65 -13.85
N ASP A 81 -10.69 -4.22 -12.74
CA ASP A 81 -11.54 -4.90 -11.76
C ASP A 81 -12.60 -3.95 -11.18
N ALA A 82 -13.88 -4.37 -11.24
CA ALA A 82 -15.01 -3.55 -10.83
C ALA A 82 -14.98 -3.25 -9.32
N THR A 83 -14.64 -4.24 -8.50
CA THR A 83 -14.55 -4.08 -7.03
C THR A 83 -13.43 -3.12 -6.65
N TYR A 84 -12.28 -3.20 -7.34
CA TYR A 84 -11.21 -2.21 -7.20
C TYR A 84 -11.68 -0.79 -7.54
N ALA A 85 -12.42 -0.63 -8.64
CA ALA A 85 -13.00 0.66 -9.02
C ALA A 85 -13.97 1.21 -7.96
N ASP A 86 -14.79 0.34 -7.34
CA ASP A 86 -15.70 0.72 -6.27
C ASP A 86 -14.95 1.23 -5.03
N TYR A 87 -13.87 0.56 -4.63
CA TYR A 87 -13.02 1.05 -3.53
C TYR A 87 -12.37 2.39 -3.84
N ARG A 88 -11.94 2.62 -5.09
CA ARG A 88 -11.42 3.93 -5.51
C ARG A 88 -12.48 5.03 -5.37
N GLU A 89 -13.70 4.76 -5.83
CA GLU A 89 -14.82 5.71 -5.69
C GLU A 89 -15.16 5.95 -4.21
N GLN A 90 -15.13 4.90 -3.40
CA GLN A 90 -15.39 5.01 -1.96
C GLN A 90 -14.34 5.88 -1.27
N LEU A 91 -13.05 5.69 -1.57
CA LEU A 91 -12.00 6.55 -1.03
C LEU A 91 -12.21 8.00 -1.46
N ARG A 92 -12.61 8.22 -2.72
CA ARG A 92 -12.93 9.56 -3.24
C ARG A 92 -14.08 10.21 -2.46
N ARG A 93 -15.16 9.47 -2.19
CA ARG A 93 -16.29 9.95 -1.36
C ARG A 93 -15.88 10.28 0.06
N GLN A 94 -15.12 9.40 0.72
CA GLN A 94 -14.69 9.63 2.11
C GLN A 94 -13.73 10.82 2.22
N SER A 95 -12.84 10.99 1.24
CA SER A 95 -11.94 12.16 1.17
C SER A 95 -12.72 13.46 1.04
N ARG A 96 -13.77 13.51 0.19
CA ARG A 96 -14.67 14.68 0.11
C ARG A 96 -15.37 14.98 1.42
N LYS A 97 -15.91 13.96 2.09
CA LYS A 97 -16.55 14.12 3.41
C LYS A 97 -15.56 14.66 4.43
N LEU A 98 -14.34 14.15 4.45
CA LEU A 98 -13.30 14.63 5.35
C LEU A 98 -12.99 16.13 5.14
N ILE A 99 -12.85 16.55 3.88
CA ILE A 99 -12.63 17.96 3.50
C ILE A 99 -13.81 18.82 3.96
N GLU A 100 -15.05 18.38 3.72
CA GLU A 100 -16.27 19.07 4.10
C GLU A 100 -16.36 19.26 5.61
N GLN A 101 -16.20 18.16 6.38
CA GLN A 101 -16.28 18.20 7.85
C GLN A 101 -15.16 19.07 8.46
N ALA A 102 -13.95 19.02 7.89
CA ALA A 102 -12.87 19.92 8.30
C ALA A 102 -13.20 21.39 7.99
N GLY A 103 -13.83 21.67 6.83
CA GLY A 103 -14.23 23.01 6.41
C GLY A 103 -15.27 23.66 7.32
N VAL A 104 -16.23 22.87 7.83
CA VAL A 104 -17.20 23.32 8.84
C VAL A 104 -16.70 23.16 10.29
N ARG A 105 -15.42 22.79 10.48
CA ARG A 105 -14.78 22.60 11.79
C ARG A 105 -15.49 21.59 12.70
N ASN A 106 -16.09 20.55 12.10
CA ASN A 106 -16.73 19.45 12.80
C ASN A 106 -15.71 18.33 13.04
N LEU A 107 -15.14 18.26 14.25
CA LEU A 107 -14.08 17.30 14.57
C LEU A 107 -14.62 15.87 14.58
N GLU A 108 -15.77 15.64 15.19
CA GLU A 108 -16.42 14.34 15.28
C GLU A 108 -16.80 13.82 13.89
N GLY A 109 -17.34 14.70 13.05
CA GLY A 109 -17.61 14.41 11.65
C GLY A 109 -16.35 14.06 10.86
N ALA A 110 -15.26 14.80 11.06
CA ALA A 110 -13.98 14.53 10.43
C ALA A 110 -13.38 13.19 10.92
N THR A 111 -13.48 12.88 12.21
CA THR A 111 -13.07 11.59 12.78
C THR A 111 -13.85 10.44 12.13
N TYR A 112 -15.17 10.55 12.02
CA TYR A 112 -15.99 9.51 11.39
C TYR A 112 -15.64 9.32 9.91
N ALA A 113 -15.45 10.42 9.17
CA ALA A 113 -15.00 10.34 7.78
C ALA A 113 -13.62 9.68 7.65
N TYR A 114 -12.70 9.97 8.57
CA TYR A 114 -11.37 9.35 8.61
C TYR A 114 -11.41 7.84 8.87
N LEU A 115 -12.29 7.37 9.76
CA LEU A 115 -12.52 5.93 9.93
C LEU A 115 -12.98 5.27 8.63
N GLY A 116 -13.84 5.95 7.87
CA GLY A 116 -14.24 5.51 6.52
C GLY A 116 -13.07 5.45 5.54
N VAL A 117 -12.15 6.43 5.57
CA VAL A 117 -10.90 6.40 4.78
C VAL A 117 -10.06 5.18 5.16
N LEU A 118 -9.80 4.97 6.46
CA LEU A 118 -9.00 3.85 6.96
C LEU A 118 -9.58 2.50 6.57
N SER A 119 -10.88 2.28 6.77
CA SER A 119 -11.56 1.04 6.37
C SER A 119 -11.37 0.80 4.87
N THR A 120 -11.65 1.79 4.03
CA THR A 120 -11.52 1.65 2.57
C THR A 120 -10.10 1.27 2.14
N CYS A 121 -9.07 1.81 2.80
CA CYS A 121 -7.69 1.43 2.55
C CYS A 121 -7.44 -0.04 2.90
N VAL A 122 -7.88 -0.51 4.07
CA VAL A 122 -7.71 -1.91 4.48
C VAL A 122 -8.48 -2.86 3.56
N ASP A 123 -9.73 -2.53 3.24
CA ASP A 123 -10.62 -3.36 2.42
C ASP A 123 -10.08 -3.51 1.00
N CYS A 124 -9.64 -2.40 0.39
CA CYS A 124 -9.03 -2.42 -0.94
C CYS A 124 -7.73 -3.25 -0.97
N HIS A 125 -6.87 -3.09 0.04
CA HIS A 125 -5.62 -3.86 0.11
C HIS A 125 -5.85 -5.35 0.36
N THR A 126 -6.89 -5.70 1.11
CA THR A 126 -7.34 -7.09 1.31
C THR A 126 -7.78 -7.67 -0.02
N HIS A 127 -8.64 -6.98 -0.77
CA HIS A 127 -9.07 -7.42 -2.10
C HIS A 127 -7.91 -7.58 -3.09
N CYS A 128 -7.00 -6.60 -3.14
CA CYS A 128 -5.83 -6.67 -4.03
C CYS A 128 -4.91 -7.86 -3.70
N ARG A 129 -4.69 -8.13 -2.40
CA ARG A 129 -3.77 -9.17 -1.95
C ARG A 129 -4.38 -10.57 -2.03
N ASP A 130 -5.65 -10.70 -1.67
CA ASP A 130 -6.24 -12.00 -1.40
C ASP A 130 -7.19 -12.44 -2.52
N VAL A 131 -7.80 -11.51 -3.26
CA VAL A 131 -8.73 -11.86 -4.35
C VAL A 131 -8.06 -11.74 -5.71
N LEU A 132 -7.52 -10.56 -6.03
CA LEU A 132 -6.87 -10.33 -7.33
C LEU A 132 -5.64 -11.20 -7.52
N LYS A 133 -4.85 -11.42 -6.46
CA LYS A 133 -3.70 -12.32 -6.53
C LYS A 133 -4.12 -13.76 -6.84
N ILE A 134 -5.12 -14.29 -6.14
CA ILE A 134 -5.64 -15.65 -6.39
C ILE A 134 -6.18 -15.78 -7.81
N ALA A 135 -6.94 -14.80 -8.31
CA ALA A 135 -7.48 -14.83 -9.66
C ALA A 135 -6.38 -14.90 -10.73
N ASN A 136 -5.25 -14.21 -10.52
CA ASN A 136 -4.11 -14.24 -11.43
C ASN A 136 -3.23 -15.50 -11.26
N ASP A 137 -3.14 -16.03 -10.05
CA ASP A 137 -2.32 -17.21 -9.71
C ASP A 137 -3.08 -18.54 -9.86
N THR A 138 -4.37 -18.53 -10.21
CA THR A 138 -5.16 -19.75 -10.39
C THR A 138 -4.53 -20.60 -11.50
N PRO A 139 -4.04 -21.82 -11.21
CA PRO A 139 -3.49 -22.70 -12.22
C PRO A 139 -4.54 -22.90 -13.31
N ARG A 140 -4.17 -22.82 -14.60
CA ARG A 140 -5.07 -23.27 -15.67
C ARG A 140 -5.38 -24.74 -15.40
N LEU A 141 -6.54 -24.99 -14.80
CA LEU A 141 -7.00 -26.35 -14.51
C LEU A 141 -7.06 -27.06 -15.85
N ARG A 142 -6.12 -27.97 -16.07
CA ARG A 142 -6.13 -28.82 -17.25
C ARG A 142 -7.36 -29.70 -17.09
N ALA A 143 -8.32 -29.57 -18.01
CA ALA A 143 -9.51 -30.41 -18.00
C ALA A 143 -9.04 -31.86 -18.02
N VAL A 144 -9.24 -32.57 -16.90
CA VAL A 144 -9.03 -34.01 -16.85
C VAL A 144 -10.31 -34.61 -17.41
N PRO A 145 -10.26 -35.30 -18.56
CA PRO A 145 -11.44 -35.96 -19.08
C PRO A 145 -11.93 -36.97 -18.04
N ILE A 146 -13.18 -36.80 -17.61
CA ILE A 146 -13.85 -37.75 -16.73
C ILE A 146 -14.04 -39.02 -17.57
N PRO A 147 -13.52 -40.19 -17.16
CA PRO A 147 -13.77 -41.43 -17.86
C PRO A 147 -15.28 -41.66 -17.88
N THR A 148 -15.88 -41.53 -19.06
CA THR A 148 -17.26 -41.98 -19.26
C THR A 148 -17.19 -43.49 -19.46
N THR A 149 -17.92 -44.24 -18.63
CA THR A 149 -18.02 -45.68 -18.71
C THR A 149 -18.84 -46.07 -19.93
N ALA A 150 -18.27 -45.92 -21.12
CA ALA A 150 -18.85 -46.42 -22.35
C ALA A 150 -17.72 -46.87 -23.27
N SER A 151 -17.68 -48.19 -23.51
CA SER A 151 -16.89 -48.90 -24.52
C SER A 151 -15.53 -49.47 -24.10
N ASP A 152 -15.53 -50.35 -23.09
CA ASP A 152 -14.72 -51.56 -23.16
C ASP A 152 -15.63 -52.69 -23.68
N ASN A 153 -15.79 -52.79 -25.00
CA ASN A 153 -16.38 -53.98 -25.61
C ASN A 153 -15.98 -54.12 -27.09
N ASP A 154 -14.68 -54.08 -27.36
CA ASP A 154 -14.09 -54.55 -28.62
C ASP A 154 -13.02 -55.58 -28.24
N ASP A 155 -13.41 -56.83 -27.99
CA ASP A 155 -12.55 -58.03 -28.07
C ASP A 155 -13.37 -59.31 -27.80
N ALA A 156 -14.35 -59.60 -28.66
CA ALA A 156 -14.96 -60.93 -28.74
C ALA A 156 -15.52 -61.22 -30.14
N VAL A 157 -14.66 -61.15 -31.16
CA VAL A 157 -14.91 -61.81 -32.45
C VAL A 157 -13.67 -62.64 -32.81
N VAL A 158 -13.61 -63.86 -32.30
CA VAL A 158 -12.82 -64.94 -32.91
C VAL A 158 -13.81 -65.94 -33.49
N ARG A 159 -13.66 -66.13 -34.80
CA ARG A 159 -14.44 -66.99 -35.70
C ARG A 159 -14.16 -68.48 -35.39
N GLU A 160 -15.22 -69.27 -35.59
CA GLU A 160 -15.34 -70.70 -35.94
C GLU A 160 -14.21 -71.68 -35.56
#